data_AF-A0A6G9W978-F1
#
_entry.id   AF-A0A6G9W978-F1
#
_cell.length_a   1.000
_cell.length_b   1.000
_cell.length_c   1.000
_cell.angle_alpha   90.00
_cell.angle_beta   90.00
_cell.angle_gamma   90.00
#
_symmetry.space_group_name_H-M   'P 1'
#
loop_
_entity.id
_entity.type
_entity.pdbx_description
1 polymer ?
#
loop_
_entity_poly.entity_id
_entity_poly.type
_entity_poly.pdbx_seq_one_letter_code
_entity_poly.pdbx_strand_id
1 'polypeptide(L)'
;MPQNHAYKQLLTLISARSQQWIRNQAELLPVDAVTDEHIQSLSEIAVTAFICTSLRGNDVPVKTFIESRITPQFVGQFIGRFGGMGIGALSGGYSFLRCISPDDRQKLAVRNLPLNAMLALSDMPDQELLERVEAELRRPVPYEQTNEQLIGSYAELLALCYSFGNQRPRFSNPGVYGDAYANCLRFADWAQEKGRLLPLVQMIYCLCLIDPDFDAMPLLSDVIASQRPDGSFPERIGFGSADQDSRALQPTLGTLVALHMVIYGQRRSPGPLVTMAA
;
A
#
# COMPACT_ATOMS: atom_id res chain seq x y z
N MET A 1 19.01 -5.97 14.47
CA MET A 1 18.90 -5.75 15.93
C MET A 1 18.04 -6.83 16.57
N PRO A 2 18.33 -7.34 17.79
CA PRO A 2 17.38 -8.16 18.53
C PRO A 2 16.22 -7.24 18.93
N GLN A 3 15.15 -7.29 18.13
CA GLN A 3 13.94 -6.47 18.27
C GLN A 3 13.43 -6.56 19.71
N ASN A 4 13.26 -5.40 20.35
CA ASN A 4 12.62 -5.29 21.66
C ASN A 4 11.27 -6.03 21.61
N HIS A 5 11.18 -7.20 22.25
CA HIS A 5 9.97 -8.04 22.22
C HIS A 5 8.73 -7.27 22.68
N ALA A 6 8.87 -6.36 23.65
CA ALA A 6 7.79 -5.51 24.12
C ALA A 6 7.35 -4.52 23.03
N TYR A 7 8.29 -3.96 22.27
CA TYR A 7 7.96 -3.08 21.14
C TYR A 7 7.21 -3.85 20.04
N LYS A 8 7.68 -5.05 19.68
CA LYS A 8 6.97 -5.91 18.72
C LYS A 8 5.56 -6.27 19.20
N GLN A 9 5.38 -6.56 20.49
CA GLN A 9 4.07 -6.81 21.09
C GLN A 9 3.16 -5.58 21.02
N LEU A 10 3.68 -4.39 21.31
CA LEU A 10 2.95 -3.13 21.16
C LEU A 10 2.46 -2.93 19.72
N LEU A 11 3.34 -3.05 18.73
CA LEU A 11 2.95 -2.90 17.32
C LEU A 11 1.90 -3.95 16.90
N THR A 12 2.00 -5.17 17.43
CA THR A 12 1.01 -6.23 17.18
C THR A 12 -0.37 -5.87 17.74
N LEU A 13 -0.43 -5.31 18.95
CA LEU A 13 -1.69 -4.85 19.56
C LEU A 13 -2.32 -3.70 18.77
N ILE A 14 -1.50 -2.73 18.35
CA ILE A 14 -1.95 -1.59 17.52
C ILE A 14 -2.50 -2.10 16.18
N SER A 15 -1.77 -2.98 15.51
CA SER A 15 -2.18 -3.63 14.27
C SER A 15 -3.50 -4.39 14.41
N ALA A 16 -3.68 -5.14 15.50
CA ALA A 16 -4.92 -5.89 15.75
C ALA A 16 -6.16 -4.97 15.87
N ARG A 17 -6.02 -3.82 16.54
CA ARG A 17 -7.12 -2.84 16.65
C ARG A 17 -7.50 -2.26 15.29
N SER A 18 -6.51 -1.94 14.46
CA SER A 18 -6.77 -1.43 13.11
C SER A 18 -7.40 -2.48 12.19
N GLN A 19 -7.00 -3.76 12.31
CA GLN A 19 -7.66 -4.84 11.59
C GLN A 19 -9.14 -4.98 11.96
N GLN A 20 -9.48 -4.84 13.25
CA GLN A 20 -10.87 -4.87 13.69
C GLN A 20 -11.67 -3.70 13.12
N TRP A 21 -11.10 -2.49 13.12
CA TRP A 21 -11.76 -1.33 12.52
C TRP A 21 -11.97 -1.50 11.01
N ILE A 22 -10.95 -1.95 10.27
CA ILE A 22 -11.04 -2.20 8.81
C ILE A 22 -12.09 -3.28 8.52
N ARG A 23 -12.15 -4.33 9.33
CA ARG A 23 -13.18 -5.35 9.21
C ARG A 23 -14.58 -4.74 9.31
N ASN A 24 -14.82 -3.90 10.32
CA ASN A 24 -16.11 -3.22 10.48
C ASN A 24 -16.43 -2.36 9.25
N GLN A 25 -15.45 -1.64 8.69
CA GLN A 25 -15.65 -0.85 7.46
C GLN A 25 -16.01 -1.75 6.26
N ALA A 26 -15.33 -2.88 6.09
CA ALA A 26 -15.63 -3.83 5.02
C ALA A 26 -17.05 -4.43 5.15
N GLU A 27 -17.52 -4.63 6.38
CA GLU A 27 -18.87 -5.13 6.66
C GLU A 27 -19.96 -4.12 6.26
N LEU A 28 -19.68 -2.82 6.38
CA LEU A 28 -20.60 -1.72 6.03
C LEU A 28 -20.74 -1.49 4.50
N LEU A 29 -19.83 -2.03 3.69
CA LEU A 29 -19.88 -1.85 2.23
C LEU A 29 -21.01 -2.68 1.60
N PRO A 30 -21.81 -2.08 0.69
CA PRO A 30 -22.92 -2.78 0.06
C PRO A 30 -22.43 -3.85 -0.91
N VAL A 31 -23.17 -4.97 -0.97
CA VAL A 31 -22.87 -6.08 -1.90
C VAL A 31 -23.46 -5.81 -3.29
N ASP A 32 -24.69 -5.29 -3.35
CA ASP A 32 -25.45 -5.21 -4.62
C ASP A 32 -25.40 -3.82 -5.29
N ALA A 33 -25.14 -2.75 -4.53
CA ALA A 33 -25.16 -1.36 -4.99
C ALA A 33 -23.77 -0.69 -4.88
N VAL A 34 -22.80 -1.24 -5.62
CA VAL A 34 -21.39 -0.84 -5.52
C VAL A 34 -21.11 0.45 -6.33
N THR A 35 -20.83 1.56 -5.63
CA THR A 35 -20.43 2.84 -6.22
C THR A 35 -18.94 2.83 -6.59
N ASP A 36 -18.42 3.91 -7.21
CA ASP A 36 -16.97 4.07 -7.45
C ASP A 36 -16.15 4.06 -6.17
N GLU A 37 -16.62 4.78 -5.16
CA GLU A 37 -15.98 4.84 -3.84
C GLU A 37 -15.96 3.46 -3.15
N HIS A 38 -17.01 2.66 -3.31
CA HIS A 38 -17.04 1.29 -2.78
C HIS A 38 -16.06 0.37 -3.51
N ILE A 39 -15.92 0.49 -4.84
CA ILE A 39 -14.92 -0.29 -5.58
C ILE A 39 -13.52 0.08 -5.13
N GLN A 40 -13.22 1.37 -5.02
CA GLN A 40 -11.92 1.84 -4.55
C GLN A 40 -11.61 1.31 -3.14
N SER A 41 -12.53 1.48 -2.20
CA SER A 41 -12.37 1.02 -0.81
C SER A 41 -12.12 -0.49 -0.72
N LEU A 42 -12.93 -1.30 -1.42
CA LEU A 42 -12.74 -2.77 -1.45
C LEU A 42 -11.41 -3.16 -2.08
N SER A 43 -10.99 -2.47 -3.14
CA SER A 43 -9.72 -2.73 -3.83
C SER A 43 -8.53 -2.43 -2.92
N GLU A 44 -8.56 -1.32 -2.18
CA GLU A 44 -7.52 -0.92 -1.23
C GLU A 44 -7.45 -1.87 -0.01
N ILE A 45 -8.60 -2.31 0.51
CA ILE A 45 -8.68 -3.32 1.58
C ILE A 45 -8.11 -4.66 1.09
N ALA A 46 -8.46 -5.09 -0.11
CA ALA A 46 -7.97 -6.32 -0.72
C ALA A 46 -6.45 -6.30 -0.93
N VAL A 47 -5.90 -5.21 -1.47
CA VAL A 47 -4.45 -5.02 -1.60
C VAL A 47 -3.79 -5.07 -0.22
N THR A 48 -4.33 -4.37 0.76
CA THR A 48 -3.78 -4.37 2.13
C THR A 48 -3.77 -5.78 2.73
N ALA A 49 -4.86 -6.53 2.58
CA ALA A 49 -4.96 -7.91 3.05
C ALA A 49 -3.94 -8.83 2.35
N PHE A 50 -3.76 -8.66 1.04
CA PHE A 50 -2.77 -9.37 0.24
C PHE A 50 -1.34 -9.09 0.73
N ILE A 51 -0.98 -7.81 0.91
CA ILE A 51 0.34 -7.40 1.40
C ILE A 51 0.61 -7.96 2.80
N CYS A 52 -0.33 -7.76 3.73
CA CYS A 52 -0.15 -8.19 5.11
C CYS A 52 -0.06 -9.72 5.24
N THR A 53 -0.85 -10.48 4.47
CA THR A 53 -0.75 -11.95 4.38
C THR A 53 0.61 -12.37 3.83
N SER A 54 1.06 -11.70 2.76
CA SER A 54 2.35 -11.94 2.15
C SER A 54 3.49 -11.69 3.14
N LEU A 55 3.49 -10.58 3.88
CA LEU A 55 4.52 -10.29 4.87
C LEU A 55 4.49 -11.28 6.04
N ARG A 56 3.29 -11.62 6.54
CA ARG A 56 3.12 -12.42 7.76
C ARG A 56 3.57 -13.88 7.65
N GLY A 57 3.44 -14.51 6.49
CA GLY A 57 3.57 -15.97 6.38
C GLY A 57 2.25 -16.68 6.08
N ASN A 58 1.19 -16.17 6.70
CA ASN A 58 -0.12 -16.79 6.84
C ASN A 58 -1.22 -15.71 6.70
N ASP A 59 -2.45 -16.15 6.44
CA ASP A 59 -3.60 -15.27 6.27
C ASP A 59 -3.78 -14.30 7.45
N VAL A 60 -3.98 -13.01 7.13
CA VAL A 60 -4.45 -12.04 8.12
C VAL A 60 -5.96 -12.11 8.26
N PRO A 61 -6.53 -11.86 9.46
CA PRO A 61 -7.97 -11.85 9.69
C PRO A 61 -8.79 -11.12 8.61
N VAL A 62 -8.34 -9.94 8.16
CA VAL A 62 -9.03 -9.14 7.14
C VAL A 62 -9.17 -9.87 5.78
N LYS A 63 -8.25 -10.80 5.45
CA LYS A 63 -8.29 -11.58 4.21
C LYS A 63 -9.53 -12.46 4.12
N THR A 64 -9.84 -13.20 5.19
CA THR A 64 -11.01 -14.10 5.22
C THR A 64 -12.32 -13.34 5.00
N PHE A 65 -12.42 -12.10 5.46
CA PHE A 65 -13.61 -11.27 5.25
C PHE A 65 -13.71 -10.74 3.83
N ILE A 66 -12.60 -10.24 3.27
CA ILE A 66 -12.59 -9.64 1.94
C ILE A 66 -12.80 -10.67 0.83
N GLU A 67 -12.37 -11.93 1.03
CA GLU A 67 -12.57 -13.03 0.07
C GLU A 67 -14.05 -13.24 -0.29
N SER A 68 -14.96 -13.12 0.69
CA SER A 68 -16.40 -13.20 0.43
C SER A 68 -16.99 -12.03 -0.37
N ARG A 69 -16.24 -10.93 -0.50
CA ARG A 69 -16.70 -9.67 -1.10
C ARG A 69 -16.11 -9.44 -2.49
N ILE A 70 -14.96 -10.02 -2.83
CA ILE A 70 -14.35 -9.95 -4.16
C ILE A 70 -14.98 -11.02 -5.06
N THR A 71 -16.17 -10.71 -5.59
CA THR A 71 -16.92 -11.61 -6.47
C THR A 71 -16.52 -11.42 -7.95
N PRO A 72 -16.88 -12.36 -8.86
CA PRO A 72 -16.65 -12.18 -10.29
C PRO A 72 -17.36 -10.93 -10.85
N GLN A 73 -18.51 -10.57 -10.27
CA GLN A 73 -19.24 -9.34 -10.61
C GLN A 73 -18.44 -8.09 -10.21
N PHE A 74 -17.86 -8.08 -9.01
CA PHE A 74 -16.99 -6.99 -8.56
C PHE A 74 -15.78 -6.84 -9.49
N VAL A 75 -15.11 -7.95 -9.80
CA VAL A 75 -13.94 -7.95 -10.70
C VAL A 75 -14.32 -7.43 -12.10
N GLY A 76 -15.46 -7.87 -12.63
CA GLY A 76 -15.98 -7.36 -13.91
C GLY A 76 -16.27 -5.85 -13.88
N GLN A 77 -16.84 -5.33 -12.79
CA GLN A 77 -17.07 -3.89 -12.62
C GLN A 77 -15.76 -3.10 -12.50
N PHE A 78 -14.79 -3.60 -11.74
CA PHE A 78 -13.46 -3.01 -11.61
C PHE A 78 -12.77 -2.90 -12.98
N ILE A 79 -12.73 -4.00 -13.73
CA ILE A 79 -12.14 -4.07 -15.09
C ILE A 79 -12.86 -3.12 -16.05
N GLY A 80 -14.20 -3.13 -16.05
CA GLY A 80 -15.01 -2.26 -16.91
C GLY A 80 -14.74 -0.78 -16.66
N ARG A 81 -14.55 -0.38 -15.40
CA ARG A 81 -14.23 1.02 -15.03
C ARG A 81 -12.79 1.39 -15.38
N PHE A 82 -11.85 0.48 -15.16
CA PHE A 82 -10.45 0.67 -15.58
C PHE A 82 -10.32 0.84 -17.10
N GLY A 83 -11.09 0.08 -17.90
CA GLY A 83 -11.05 0.16 -19.36
C GLY A 83 -11.89 1.28 -19.98
N GLY A 84 -12.90 1.80 -19.26
CA GLY A 84 -13.90 2.73 -19.80
C GLY A 84 -13.62 4.22 -19.59
N MET A 85 -12.81 4.61 -18.59
CA MET A 85 -12.57 6.03 -18.28
C MET A 85 -11.10 6.40 -18.50
N GLY A 86 -10.86 7.32 -19.44
CA GLY A 86 -9.51 7.80 -19.74
C GLY A 86 -8.80 8.35 -18.51
N ILE A 87 -7.59 7.82 -18.24
CA ILE A 87 -6.44 8.32 -17.44
C ILE A 87 -6.69 8.87 -16.01
N GLY A 88 -7.90 9.23 -15.58
CA GLY A 88 -8.15 9.99 -14.35
C GLY A 88 -9.14 9.42 -13.34
N ALA A 89 -9.80 8.28 -13.62
CA ALA A 89 -10.91 7.81 -12.77
C ALA A 89 -10.49 7.04 -11.50
N LEU A 90 -9.33 6.39 -11.51
CA LEU A 90 -8.81 5.65 -10.35
C LEU A 90 -7.46 6.27 -9.97
N SER A 91 -7.52 7.36 -9.21
CA SER A 91 -6.32 7.94 -8.60
C SER A 91 -5.88 7.03 -7.45
N GLY A 92 -5.00 6.07 -7.75
CA GLY A 92 -4.56 5.05 -6.80
C GLY A 92 -5.41 3.78 -6.88
N GLY A 93 -4.78 2.63 -6.59
CA GLY A 93 -5.44 1.32 -6.62
C GLY A 93 -5.05 0.43 -7.81
N TYR A 94 -4.05 0.82 -8.61
CA TYR A 94 -3.50 -0.06 -9.64
C TYR A 94 -2.88 -1.32 -9.06
N SER A 95 -2.43 -1.24 -7.81
CA SER A 95 -1.98 -2.39 -7.02
C SER A 95 -2.99 -3.55 -7.00
N PHE A 96 -4.30 -3.29 -7.09
CA PHE A 96 -5.31 -4.35 -7.10
C PHE A 96 -5.24 -5.22 -8.36
N LEU A 97 -4.65 -4.73 -9.45
CA LEU A 97 -4.38 -5.53 -10.64
C LEU A 97 -3.48 -6.74 -10.31
N ARG A 98 -2.60 -6.63 -9.31
CA ARG A 98 -1.76 -7.75 -8.84
C ARG A 98 -2.51 -8.78 -8.02
N CYS A 99 -3.72 -8.46 -7.55
CA CYS A 99 -4.54 -9.34 -6.72
C CYS A 99 -5.55 -10.16 -7.54
N ILE A 100 -5.88 -9.73 -8.77
CA ILE A 100 -6.81 -10.43 -9.67
C ILE A 100 -6.08 -11.45 -10.57
N SER A 101 -6.86 -12.34 -11.20
CA SER A 101 -6.32 -13.42 -12.02
C SER A 101 -5.55 -12.91 -13.26
N PRO A 102 -4.53 -13.64 -13.75
CA PRO A 102 -3.86 -13.32 -15.01
C PRO A 102 -4.83 -13.23 -16.20
N ASP A 103 -5.84 -14.09 -16.25
CA ASP A 103 -6.85 -14.11 -17.32
C ASP A 103 -7.70 -12.83 -17.33
N ASP A 104 -8.02 -12.31 -16.14
CA ASP A 104 -8.75 -11.05 -16.00
C ASP A 104 -7.90 -9.84 -16.37
N ARG A 105 -6.61 -9.85 -16.05
CA ARG A 105 -5.67 -8.80 -16.47
C ARG A 105 -5.54 -8.71 -17.99
N GLN A 106 -5.54 -9.84 -18.69
CA GLN A 106 -5.42 -9.88 -20.15
C GLN A 106 -6.62 -9.24 -20.88
N LYS A 107 -7.78 -9.12 -20.21
CA LYS A 107 -8.99 -8.48 -20.78
C LYS A 107 -8.89 -6.96 -20.87
N LEU A 108 -7.87 -6.35 -20.25
CA LEU A 108 -7.72 -4.90 -20.20
C LEU A 108 -7.10 -4.38 -21.52
N ALA A 109 -7.84 -3.51 -22.23
CA ALA A 109 -7.36 -2.87 -23.45
C ALA A 109 -6.35 -1.75 -23.10
N VAL A 110 -5.06 -1.99 -23.37
CA VAL A 110 -3.96 -1.13 -22.92
C VAL A 110 -3.63 -0.06 -23.96
N ARG A 111 -4.00 1.20 -23.72
CA ARG A 111 -3.39 2.38 -24.36
C ARG A 111 -3.24 3.52 -23.34
N ASN A 112 -2.06 4.13 -23.28
CA ASN A 112 -1.73 5.30 -22.44
C ASN A 112 -2.00 5.14 -20.92
N LEU A 113 -1.51 4.05 -20.33
CA LEU A 113 -1.59 3.84 -18.88
C LEU A 113 -0.49 4.62 -18.12
N PRO A 114 -0.76 5.07 -16.88
CA PRO A 114 0.28 5.58 -16.00
C PRO A 114 1.29 4.47 -15.64
N LEU A 115 2.50 4.88 -15.26
CA LEU A 115 3.63 3.96 -15.06
C LEU A 115 3.33 2.85 -14.03
N ASN A 116 2.66 3.19 -12.92
CA ASN A 116 2.24 2.24 -11.89
C ASN A 116 1.31 1.17 -12.45
N ALA A 117 0.34 1.56 -13.29
CA ALA A 117 -0.60 0.63 -13.91
C ALA A 117 0.10 -0.28 -14.93
N MET A 118 1.03 0.27 -15.73
CA MET A 118 1.86 -0.54 -16.62
C MET A 118 2.63 -1.60 -15.82
N LEU A 119 3.30 -1.19 -14.73
CA LEU A 119 4.05 -2.10 -13.89
C LEU A 119 3.17 -3.12 -13.17
N ALA A 120 1.94 -2.78 -12.79
CA ALA A 120 1.01 -3.70 -12.14
C ALA A 120 0.47 -4.79 -13.12
N LEU A 121 0.36 -4.47 -14.41
CA LEU A 121 -0.06 -5.42 -15.44
C LEU A 121 1.08 -6.35 -15.91
N SER A 122 2.33 -5.90 -15.81
CA SER A 122 3.49 -6.65 -16.31
C SER A 122 4.04 -7.64 -15.29
N ASP A 123 3.82 -8.95 -15.47
CA ASP A 123 4.46 -9.98 -14.63
C ASP A 123 5.99 -10.01 -14.79
N MET A 124 6.45 -9.80 -16.02
CA MET A 124 7.87 -9.66 -16.36
C MET A 124 8.02 -8.34 -17.13
N PRO A 125 8.31 -7.21 -16.46
CA PRO A 125 8.48 -5.92 -17.13
C PRO A 125 9.68 -5.99 -18.09
N ASP A 126 9.50 -5.43 -19.29
CA ASP A 126 10.59 -5.31 -20.26
C ASP A 126 11.61 -4.23 -19.81
N GLN A 127 12.74 -4.19 -20.51
CA GLN A 127 13.83 -3.26 -20.17
C GLN A 127 13.40 -1.79 -20.28
N GLU A 128 12.59 -1.44 -21.29
CA GLU A 128 12.13 -0.06 -21.49
C GLU A 128 11.24 0.41 -20.33
N LEU A 129 10.32 -0.43 -19.87
CA LEU A 129 9.49 -0.16 -18.71
C LEU A 129 10.35 0.01 -17.45
N LEU A 130 11.33 -0.88 -17.24
CA LEU A 130 12.25 -0.79 -16.10
C LEU A 130 13.07 0.50 -16.11
N GLU A 131 13.60 0.92 -17.26
CA GLU A 131 14.36 2.17 -17.39
C GLU A 131 13.50 3.40 -17.05
N ARG A 132 12.22 3.41 -17.48
CA ARG A 132 11.26 4.46 -17.12
C ARG A 132 10.96 4.49 -15.63
N VAL A 133 10.80 3.32 -15.00
CA VAL A 133 10.61 3.18 -13.55
C VAL A 133 11.83 3.70 -12.79
N GLU A 134 13.04 3.31 -13.20
CA GLU A 134 14.28 3.78 -12.58
C GLU A 134 14.45 5.30 -12.72
N ALA A 135 14.14 5.86 -13.89
CA ALA A 135 14.18 7.30 -14.10
C ALA A 135 13.21 8.04 -13.17
N GLU A 136 11.99 7.53 -12.99
CA GLU A 136 10.99 8.14 -12.11
C GLU A 136 11.40 8.04 -10.63
N LEU A 137 11.91 6.89 -10.18
CA LEU A 137 12.34 6.69 -8.79
C LEU A 137 13.50 7.61 -8.37
N ARG A 138 14.35 7.98 -9.34
CA ARG A 138 15.51 8.86 -9.17
C ARG A 138 15.21 10.33 -9.42
N ARG A 139 14.02 10.65 -9.96
CA ARG A 139 13.67 12.02 -10.32
C ARG A 139 13.72 12.92 -9.09
N PRO A 140 14.52 14.00 -9.08
CA PRO A 140 14.52 14.94 -7.98
C PRO A 140 13.18 15.69 -7.96
N VAL A 141 12.47 15.60 -6.85
CA VAL A 141 11.20 16.32 -6.67
C VAL A 141 11.46 17.57 -5.81
N PRO A 142 11.25 18.80 -6.32
CA PRO A 142 11.36 20.01 -5.52
C PRO A 142 10.38 20.00 -4.34
N TYR A 143 10.78 20.60 -3.22
CA TYR A 143 9.96 20.62 -2.01
C TYR A 143 8.60 21.28 -2.25
N GLU A 144 8.56 22.33 -3.07
CA GLU A 144 7.36 23.10 -3.43
C GLU A 144 6.36 22.31 -4.27
N GLN A 145 6.83 21.28 -4.98
CA GLN A 145 6.01 20.41 -5.81
C GLN A 145 5.56 19.15 -5.06
N THR A 146 6.10 18.93 -3.86
CA THR A 146 5.79 17.75 -3.04
C THR A 146 4.38 17.85 -2.48
N ASN A 147 3.57 16.83 -2.75
CA ASN A 147 2.20 16.70 -2.29
C ASN A 147 1.83 15.22 -2.11
N GLU A 148 0.67 14.95 -1.51
CA GLU A 148 0.26 13.58 -1.18
C GLU A 148 0.06 12.67 -2.39
N GLN A 149 -0.50 13.21 -3.49
CA GLN A 149 -0.74 12.42 -4.68
C GLN A 149 0.59 11.95 -5.29
N LEU A 150 1.59 12.83 -5.31
CA LEU A 150 2.94 12.50 -5.75
C LEU A 150 3.56 11.43 -4.84
N ILE A 151 3.50 11.59 -3.52
CA ILE A 151 4.07 10.62 -2.57
C ILE A 151 3.35 9.27 -2.66
N GLY A 152 2.03 9.27 -2.76
CA GLY A 152 1.24 8.05 -2.93
C GLY A 152 1.57 7.32 -4.24
N SER A 153 1.71 8.06 -5.35
CA SER A 153 2.11 7.48 -6.64
C SER A 153 3.53 6.90 -6.57
N TYR A 154 4.45 7.60 -5.92
CA TYR A 154 5.83 7.16 -5.70
C TYR A 154 5.88 5.89 -4.84
N ALA A 155 5.15 5.88 -3.73
CA ALA A 155 5.07 4.75 -2.82
C ALA A 155 4.50 3.50 -3.50
N GLU A 156 3.43 3.66 -4.28
CA GLU A 156 2.84 2.57 -5.06
C GLU A 156 3.83 2.03 -6.10
N LEU A 157 4.53 2.90 -6.83
CA LEU A 157 5.54 2.50 -7.81
C LEU A 157 6.63 1.64 -7.16
N LEU A 158 7.20 2.13 -6.06
CA LEU A 158 8.26 1.44 -5.33
C LEU A 158 7.77 0.12 -4.72
N ALA A 159 6.56 0.11 -4.17
CA ALA A 159 5.93 -1.11 -3.64
C ALA A 159 5.77 -2.18 -4.73
N LEU A 160 5.35 -1.79 -5.94
CA LEU A 160 5.23 -2.68 -7.09
C LEU A 160 6.60 -3.21 -7.54
N CYS A 161 7.66 -2.39 -7.56
CA CYS A 161 9.01 -2.86 -7.88
C CYS A 161 9.49 -3.96 -6.92
N TYR A 162 9.15 -3.84 -5.64
CA TYR A 162 9.48 -4.82 -4.62
C TYR A 162 8.48 -5.98 -4.52
N SER A 163 7.50 -6.06 -5.42
CA SER A 163 6.36 -6.98 -5.34
C SER A 163 5.76 -7.04 -3.93
N PHE A 164 5.63 -5.86 -3.31
CA PHE A 164 5.17 -5.65 -1.95
C PHE A 164 6.00 -6.34 -0.85
N GLY A 165 7.32 -6.45 -1.04
CA GLY A 165 8.26 -7.07 -0.10
C GLY A 165 8.51 -8.55 -0.34
N ASN A 166 7.95 -9.13 -1.41
CA ASN A 166 8.20 -10.53 -1.79
C ASN A 166 9.54 -10.72 -2.51
N GLN A 167 10.06 -9.69 -3.19
CA GLN A 167 11.33 -9.75 -3.88
C GLN A 167 12.02 -8.38 -3.90
N ARG A 168 13.36 -8.39 -3.91
CA ARG A 168 14.13 -7.19 -4.21
C ARG A 168 14.23 -7.04 -5.74
N PRO A 169 13.90 -5.87 -6.32
CA PRO A 169 14.05 -5.64 -7.76
C PRO A 169 15.51 -5.80 -8.18
N ARG A 170 15.77 -6.00 -9.47
CA ARG A 170 17.12 -5.94 -10.04
C ARG A 170 17.21 -4.73 -10.96
N PHE A 171 17.44 -3.56 -10.37
CA PHE A 171 17.66 -2.35 -11.15
C PHE A 171 18.96 -2.43 -11.95
N SER A 172 18.96 -1.79 -13.12
CA SER A 172 20.11 -1.68 -14.00
C SER A 172 21.24 -0.87 -13.35
N ASN A 173 20.89 0.11 -12.51
CA ASN A 173 21.81 0.97 -11.80
C ASN A 173 21.69 0.83 -10.27
N PRO A 174 22.74 0.41 -9.54
CA PRO A 174 22.73 0.33 -8.09
C PRO A 174 22.44 1.67 -7.38
N GLY A 175 22.74 2.80 -8.02
CA GLY A 175 22.43 4.13 -7.49
C GLY A 175 20.93 4.38 -7.28
N VAL A 176 20.06 3.65 -7.98
CA VAL A 176 18.59 3.75 -7.83
C VAL A 176 18.16 3.52 -6.38
N TYR A 177 18.77 2.55 -5.69
CA TYR A 177 18.44 2.28 -4.28
C TYR A 177 18.76 3.47 -3.37
N GLY A 178 19.93 4.09 -3.58
CA GLY A 178 20.36 5.24 -2.79
C GLY A 178 19.50 6.47 -3.04
N ASP A 179 19.22 6.75 -4.32
CA ASP A 179 18.37 7.88 -4.72
C ASP A 179 16.93 7.69 -4.21
N ALA A 180 16.39 6.47 -4.31
CA ALA A 180 15.06 6.16 -3.81
C ALA A 180 14.97 6.26 -2.29
N TYR A 181 15.99 5.79 -1.57
CA TYR A 181 16.06 5.91 -0.12
C TYR A 181 16.11 7.38 0.33
N ALA A 182 16.94 8.19 -0.33
CA ALA A 182 17.05 9.62 -0.07
C ALA A 182 15.71 10.35 -0.34
N ASN A 183 15.01 10.00 -1.42
CA ASN A 183 13.68 10.54 -1.70
C ASN A 183 12.65 10.14 -0.62
N CYS A 184 12.67 8.87 -0.17
CA CYS A 184 11.76 8.43 0.90
C CYS A 184 11.99 9.19 2.21
N LEU A 185 13.24 9.43 2.61
CA LEU A 185 13.55 10.25 3.79
C LEU A 185 13.01 11.68 3.64
N ARG A 186 13.25 12.32 2.49
CA ARG A 186 12.75 13.68 2.22
C ARG A 186 11.23 13.78 2.26
N PHE A 187 10.54 12.77 1.72
CA PHE A 187 9.09 12.70 1.76
C PHE A 187 8.55 12.40 3.17
N ALA A 188 9.27 11.60 3.97
CA ALA A 188 8.93 11.38 5.37
C ALA A 188 9.05 12.68 6.19
N ASP A 189 10.13 13.44 5.99
CA ASP A 189 10.34 14.75 6.62
C ASP A 189 9.22 15.73 6.25
N TRP A 190 8.89 15.82 4.95
CA TRP A 190 7.77 16.64 4.48
C TRP A 190 6.44 16.21 5.13
N ALA A 191 6.18 14.91 5.23
CA ALA A 191 4.96 14.38 5.80
C ALA A 191 4.84 14.70 7.30
N GLN A 192 5.93 14.60 8.06
CA GLN A 192 5.97 15.00 9.46
C GLN A 192 5.75 16.51 9.62
N GLU A 193 6.43 17.33 8.83
CA GLU A 193 6.29 18.79 8.89
C GLU A 193 4.85 19.24 8.55
N LYS A 194 4.22 18.61 7.56
CA LYS A 194 2.82 18.90 7.19
C LYS A 194 1.80 18.15 8.05
N GLY A 195 2.25 17.30 8.98
CA GLY A 195 1.40 16.49 9.82
C GLY A 195 0.48 15.54 9.04
N ARG A 196 0.93 14.98 7.91
CA ARG A 196 0.14 14.09 7.04
C ARG A 196 0.50 12.63 7.29
N LEU A 197 -0.45 11.86 7.81
CA LEU A 197 -0.17 10.51 8.31
C LEU A 197 0.04 9.50 7.18
N LEU A 198 -0.84 9.48 6.17
CA LEU A 198 -0.75 8.52 5.07
C LEU A 198 0.58 8.59 4.31
N PRO A 199 1.07 9.78 3.88
CA PRO A 199 2.40 9.91 3.29
C PRO A 199 3.52 9.40 4.21
N LEU A 200 3.45 9.68 5.52
CA LEU A 200 4.47 9.23 6.48
C LEU A 200 4.54 7.70 6.55
N VAL A 201 3.41 7.02 6.73
CA VAL A 201 3.39 5.55 6.84
C VAL A 201 3.74 4.85 5.53
N GLN A 202 3.40 5.45 4.38
CA GLN A 202 3.86 5.00 3.07
C GLN A 202 5.39 5.07 2.98
N MET A 203 6.02 6.15 3.47
CA MET A 203 7.47 6.28 3.46
C MET A 203 8.14 5.33 4.46
N ILE A 204 7.58 5.12 5.64
CA ILE A 204 8.08 4.09 6.58
C ILE A 204 8.09 2.72 5.89
N TYR A 205 6.99 2.35 5.24
CA TYR A 205 6.91 1.10 4.48
C TYR A 205 7.99 1.02 3.38
N CYS A 206 8.13 2.07 2.57
CA CYS A 206 9.13 2.15 1.50
C CYS A 206 10.58 2.12 2.01
N LEU A 207 10.89 2.78 3.12
CA LEU A 207 12.21 2.76 3.74
C LEU A 207 12.57 1.34 4.19
N CYS A 208 11.65 0.65 4.86
CA CYS A 208 11.84 -0.75 5.25
C CYS A 208 11.93 -1.69 4.02
N LEU A 209 11.31 -1.34 2.89
CA LEU A 209 11.47 -2.11 1.65
C LEU A 209 12.89 -1.96 1.10
N ILE A 210 13.43 -0.74 1.10
CA ILE A 210 14.77 -0.50 0.55
C ILE A 210 15.86 -1.04 1.48
N ASP A 211 15.73 -0.76 2.77
CA ASP A 211 16.64 -1.17 3.83
C ASP A 211 15.90 -1.93 4.94
N PRO A 212 15.96 -3.29 4.94
CA PRO A 212 15.35 -4.10 5.97
C PRO A 212 15.87 -3.86 7.40
N ASP A 213 17.04 -3.23 7.55
CA ASP A 213 17.64 -2.88 8.84
C ASP A 213 17.32 -1.44 9.28
N PHE A 214 16.53 -0.70 8.51
CA PHE A 214 16.10 0.66 8.83
C PHE A 214 15.40 0.73 10.20
N ASP A 215 15.88 1.64 11.06
CA ASP A 215 15.23 1.91 12.34
C ASP A 215 14.01 2.82 12.15
N ALA A 216 12.84 2.18 12.02
CA ALA A 216 11.56 2.87 11.88
C ALA A 216 11.02 3.43 13.21
N MET A 217 11.64 3.15 14.36
CA MET A 217 11.10 3.55 15.67
C MET A 217 10.86 5.06 15.82
N PRO A 218 11.78 5.95 15.39
CA PRO A 218 11.56 7.38 15.51
C PRO A 218 10.32 7.85 14.74
N LEU A 219 10.15 7.40 13.49
CA LEU A 219 9.01 7.77 12.66
C LEU A 219 7.69 7.15 13.13
N LEU A 220 7.74 5.93 13.68
CA LEU A 220 6.55 5.25 14.20
C LEU A 220 6.01 5.86 15.48
N SER A 221 6.82 6.59 16.25
CA SER A 221 6.36 7.16 17.53
C SER A 221 5.14 8.08 17.36
N ASP A 222 5.20 8.99 16.38
CA ASP A 222 4.11 9.90 16.02
C ASP A 222 2.89 9.15 15.46
N VAL A 223 3.13 8.10 14.68
CA VAL A 223 2.09 7.24 14.11
C VAL A 223 1.32 6.54 15.23
N ILE A 224 2.03 5.86 16.14
CA ILE A 224 1.46 5.12 17.27
C ILE A 224 0.62 6.05 18.15
N ALA A 225 1.12 7.25 18.46
CA ALA A 225 0.41 8.24 19.26
C ALA A 225 -0.87 8.78 18.58
N SER A 226 -1.02 8.59 17.27
CA SER A 226 -2.17 9.07 16.51
C SER A 226 -3.33 8.06 16.45
N GLN A 227 -3.17 6.82 16.94
CA GLN A 227 -4.25 5.82 16.93
C GLN A 227 -5.45 6.29 17.77
N ARG A 228 -6.65 6.20 17.21
CA ARG A 228 -7.91 6.55 17.87
C ARG A 228 -8.45 5.42 18.76
N PRO A 229 -9.36 5.70 19.71
CA PRO A 229 -9.97 4.67 20.56
C PRO A 229 -10.66 3.54 19.78
N ASP A 230 -11.28 3.85 18.64
CA ASP A 230 -11.92 2.88 17.73
C ASP A 230 -10.92 2.00 16.94
N GLY A 231 -9.62 2.28 17.02
CA GLY A 231 -8.55 1.56 16.32
C GLY A 231 -8.17 2.14 14.95
N SER A 232 -8.85 3.19 14.51
CA SER A 232 -8.56 3.90 13.27
C SER A 232 -7.36 4.85 13.40
N PHE A 233 -6.91 5.33 12.24
CA PHE A 233 -5.87 6.34 12.11
C PHE A 233 -6.39 7.54 11.32
N PRO A 234 -6.16 8.78 11.80
CA PRO A 234 -6.65 10.01 11.16
C PRO A 234 -5.82 10.42 9.94
N GLU A 235 -6.34 11.32 9.11
CA GLU A 235 -5.55 11.94 8.02
C GLU A 235 -4.35 12.74 8.53
N ARG A 236 -4.50 13.38 9.70
CA ARG A 236 -3.47 14.24 10.30
C ARG A 236 -2.87 13.61 11.53
N ILE A 237 -1.54 13.67 11.62
CA ILE A 237 -0.77 13.26 12.79
C ILE A 237 -1.24 14.08 14.00
N GLY A 238 -1.42 13.38 15.12
CA GLY A 238 -1.76 14.01 16.39
C GLY A 238 -2.78 13.22 17.19
N PHE A 239 -2.76 13.46 18.49
CA PHE A 239 -3.71 12.86 19.43
C PHE A 239 -5.14 13.35 19.18
N GLY A 240 -6.10 12.45 19.42
CA GLY A 240 -7.52 12.72 19.32
C GLY A 240 -8.30 11.52 19.84
N SER A 241 -9.48 11.79 20.37
CA SER A 241 -10.34 10.78 21.01
C SER A 241 -11.63 10.49 20.25
N ALA A 242 -11.91 11.23 19.17
CA ALA A 242 -13.10 11.03 18.38
C ALA A 242 -12.96 9.82 17.46
N ASP A 243 -14.03 9.02 17.36
CA ASP A 243 -14.17 7.98 16.35
C ASP A 243 -14.08 8.60 14.94
N GLN A 244 -13.66 7.80 13.96
CA GLN A 244 -13.46 8.26 12.59
C GLN A 244 -14.48 7.67 11.62
N ASP A 245 -14.75 8.43 10.56
CA ASP A 245 -15.58 8.00 9.42
C ASP A 245 -14.73 7.32 8.33
N SER A 246 -15.31 7.13 7.14
CA SER A 246 -14.65 6.50 6.00
C SER A 246 -13.36 7.20 5.56
N ARG A 247 -13.14 8.48 5.90
CA ARG A 247 -11.91 9.21 5.52
C ARG A 247 -10.66 8.66 6.21
N ALA A 248 -10.83 7.96 7.33
CA ALA A 248 -9.74 7.29 8.02
C ALA A 248 -9.31 5.97 7.35
N LEU A 249 -10.00 5.51 6.29
CA LEU A 249 -9.70 4.22 5.66
C LEU A 249 -8.27 4.16 5.15
N GLN A 250 -7.86 5.08 4.28
CA GLN A 250 -6.53 5.04 3.69
C GLN A 250 -5.40 5.19 4.72
N PRO A 251 -5.41 6.16 5.66
CA PRO A 251 -4.39 6.23 6.71
C PRO A 251 -4.34 4.97 7.57
N THR A 252 -5.49 4.35 7.86
CA THR A 252 -5.55 3.11 8.65
C THR A 252 -4.96 1.92 7.89
N LEU A 253 -5.28 1.77 6.60
CA LEU A 253 -4.70 0.74 5.72
C LEU A 253 -3.19 0.91 5.57
N GLY A 254 -2.72 2.13 5.27
CA GLY A 254 -1.30 2.43 5.13
C GLY A 254 -0.52 2.15 6.42
N THR A 255 -1.10 2.52 7.57
CA THR A 255 -0.49 2.24 8.87
C THR A 255 -0.43 0.74 9.13
N LEU A 256 -1.49 0.00 8.82
CA LEU A 256 -1.52 -1.46 8.99
C LEU A 256 -0.41 -2.15 8.18
N VAL A 257 -0.21 -1.73 6.92
CA VAL A 257 0.86 -2.24 6.05
C VAL A 257 2.25 -1.91 6.63
N ALA A 258 2.48 -0.66 7.03
CA ALA A 258 3.76 -0.23 7.61
C ALA A 258 4.08 -1.00 8.90
N LEU A 259 3.10 -1.21 9.78
CA LEU A 259 3.26 -2.01 10.99
C LEU A 259 3.60 -3.47 10.66
N HIS A 260 2.90 -4.10 9.71
CA HIS A 260 3.22 -5.46 9.29
C HIS A 260 4.64 -5.56 8.73
N MET A 261 5.06 -4.59 7.94
CA MET A 261 6.41 -4.54 7.40
C MET A 261 7.46 -4.46 8.50
N VAL A 262 7.26 -3.63 9.53
CA VAL A 262 8.20 -3.51 10.65
C VAL A 262 8.20 -4.77 11.55
N ILE A 263 7.04 -5.39 11.76
CA ILE A 263 6.90 -6.60 12.62
C ILE A 263 7.50 -7.84 11.96
N TYR A 264 7.23 -8.04 10.67
CA TYR A 264 7.51 -9.28 9.94
C TYR A 264 8.69 -9.16 8.97
N GLY A 265 8.99 -7.95 8.49
CA GLY A 265 10.09 -7.69 7.56
C GLY A 265 9.84 -8.23 6.15
N GLN A 266 10.82 -8.06 5.27
CA GLN A 266 10.84 -8.75 3.98
C GLN A 266 11.06 -10.25 4.20
N ARG A 267 10.36 -11.09 3.43
CA ARG A 267 10.69 -12.51 3.43
C ARG A 267 12.03 -12.73 2.74
N ARG A 268 12.88 -13.56 3.34
CA ARG A 268 14.12 -14.07 2.72
C ARG A 268 13.87 -15.20 1.70
N SER A 269 12.61 -15.59 1.49
CA SER A 269 12.20 -16.66 0.57
C SER A 269 10.84 -16.32 -0.06
N PRO A 270 10.56 -16.79 -1.28
CA PRO A 270 9.30 -16.48 -1.96
C PRO A 270 8.10 -16.80 -1.07
N GLY A 271 7.19 -15.84 -0.92
CA GLY A 271 5.90 -16.07 -0.27
C GLY A 271 5.04 -17.04 -1.07
N PRO A 272 3.97 -17.60 -0.47
CA PRO A 272 2.95 -18.31 -1.25
C PRO A 272 2.40 -17.38 -2.32
N LEU A 273 2.04 -17.93 -3.48
CA LEU A 273 1.25 -17.20 -4.48
C LEU A 273 -0.12 -16.89 -3.85
N VAL A 274 -0.29 -15.67 -3.33
CA VAL A 274 -1.57 -15.23 -2.77
C VAL A 274 -2.39 -14.60 -3.90
N THR A 275 -3.07 -15.42 -4.69
CA THR A 275 -4.13 -14.88 -5.55
C THR A 275 -5.39 -14.75 -4.72
N MET A 276 -6.11 -13.62 -4.83
CA MET A 276 -7.49 -13.62 -4.38
C MET A 276 -8.29 -14.44 -5.39
N ALA A 277 -8.83 -15.57 -4.95
CA ALA A 277 -9.79 -16.31 -5.76
C ALA A 277 -11.04 -15.43 -5.90
N ALA A 278 -11.45 -15.18 -7.15
CA ALA A 278 -12.75 -14.61 -7.47
C ALA A 278 -13.82 -15.71 -7.52
#